data_AF-I4KG34-F1
#
_entry.id   AF-I4KG34-F1
#
_cell.length_a   1.000
_cell.length_b   1.000
_cell.length_c   1.000
_cell.angle_alpha   90.00
_cell.angle_beta   90.00
_cell.angle_gamma   90.00
#
_symmetry.space_group_name_H-M   'P 1'
#
loop_
_entity.id
_entity.type
_entity.pdbx_description
1 polymer ?
#
loop_
_entity_poly.entity_id
_entity_poly.type
_entity_poly.pdbx_seq_one_letter_code
_entity_poly.pdbx_strand_id
1 'polypeptide(L)'
;MESIVVKQAPYRLSSQLKRGLLEVDVEQCSIAPQSLFGFAERRNPKRAFLFVSKVLGKHIPVRPSAMQASYKSLAAKIPADLPGPVLIVGMAETAVGLGAGVHRAYSHTRADAVYLVSTRHPISLEILARFAEEHSHASAHLIHLPIDPDIWAMTQLARSLVLVDDEISTGTTLINLHRALIDAGLTKVERVVTCVLTDWSQGAVRNVLGDCTEQVSLLQGSYRFHDDVNAHLPDMPDVATVAVGQWPIDPRLDWGRLGVRHVEDTLALDVQVNPGERVIVVGTGEFGDHQQFAVRAIASHRAADHFPVGLGVAWRYRQTTALRNPGALAKKAAQSAAYWSTARATGGLAG
;
A
#
# COMPACT_ATOMS: atom_id res chain seq x y z
N MET A 1 -22.22 -3.90 22.71
CA MET A 1 -20.85 -4.01 23.26
C MET A 1 -20.14 -2.75 22.82
N GLU A 2 -20.12 -1.75 23.71
CA GLU A 2 -19.58 -0.42 23.41
C GLU A 2 -18.10 -0.54 23.05
N SER A 3 -17.73 -0.02 21.88
CA SER A 3 -16.35 0.11 21.46
C SER A 3 -15.65 1.09 22.41
N ILE A 4 -14.79 0.55 23.28
CA ILE A 4 -13.92 1.35 24.13
C ILE A 4 -12.92 2.05 23.21
N VAL A 5 -13.25 3.28 22.79
CA VAL A 5 -12.28 4.21 22.22
C VAL A 5 -11.37 4.63 23.36
N VAL A 6 -10.24 3.94 23.51
CA VAL A 6 -9.19 4.37 24.42
C VAL A 6 -8.64 5.69 23.87
N LYS A 7 -9.12 6.82 24.39
CA LYS A 7 -8.53 8.14 24.14
C LYS A 7 -7.13 8.18 24.75
N GLN A 8 -6.12 7.80 23.98
CA GLN A 8 -4.72 8.05 24.31
C GLN A 8 -4.41 9.53 24.08
N ALA A 9 -3.52 10.11 24.91
CA ALA A 9 -3.08 11.50 24.77
C ALA A 9 -2.48 11.75 23.37
N PRO A 10 -2.58 12.98 22.82
CA PRO A 10 -2.04 13.28 21.49
C PRO A 10 -0.53 13.00 21.44
N TYR A 11 -0.09 12.19 20.47
CA TYR A 11 1.33 11.97 20.22
C TYR A 11 1.84 13.07 19.29
N ARG A 12 2.75 13.90 19.78
CA ARG A 12 3.54 14.79 18.92
C ARG A 12 4.87 14.13 18.59
N LEU A 13 5.15 14.01 17.30
CA LEU A 13 6.42 13.49 16.80
C LEU A 13 7.08 14.57 15.95
N SER A 14 8.40 14.63 15.98
CA SER A 14 9.14 15.51 15.08
C SER A 14 10.42 14.85 14.59
N SER A 15 10.88 15.28 13.42
CA SER A 15 12.15 14.83 12.84
C SER A 15 12.81 15.99 12.11
N GLN A 16 14.03 16.32 12.53
CA GLN A 16 14.89 17.22 11.78
C GLN A 16 15.45 16.48 10.55
N LEU A 17 15.09 16.97 9.36
CA LEU A 17 15.62 16.51 8.07
C LEU A 17 16.61 17.55 7.53
N LYS A 18 17.37 17.23 6.47
CA LYS A 18 18.35 18.19 5.91
C LYS A 18 17.67 19.41 5.29
N ARG A 19 16.43 19.26 4.85
CA ARG A 19 15.65 20.31 4.18
C ARG A 19 14.60 20.98 5.05
N GLY A 20 14.54 20.67 6.35
CA GLY A 20 13.54 21.26 7.24
C GLY A 20 13.13 20.38 8.41
N LEU A 21 12.21 20.89 9.22
CA LEU A 21 11.62 20.20 10.35
C LEU A 21 10.25 19.63 9.96
N LEU A 22 10.08 18.31 10.11
CA LEU A 22 8.77 17.67 9.98
C LEU A 22 8.17 17.49 11.38
N GLU A 23 6.98 18.04 11.59
CA GLU A 23 6.18 17.87 12.80
C GLU A 23 4.90 17.10 12.46
N VAL A 24 4.51 16.19 13.35
CA VAL A 24 3.31 15.36 13.22
C VAL A 24 2.55 15.40 14.53
N ASP A 25 1.26 15.71 14.43
CA ASP A 25 0.30 15.62 15.51
C ASP A 25 -0.60 14.40 15.24
N VAL A 26 -0.49 13.37 16.06
CA VAL A 26 -1.34 12.17 15.99
C VAL A 26 -2.56 12.38 16.88
N GLU A 27 -3.73 12.24 16.28
CA GLU A 27 -5.02 12.45 16.94
C GLU A 27 -5.67 11.14 17.37
N GLN A 28 -5.55 10.11 16.54
CA GLN A 28 -6.07 8.77 16.82
C GLN A 28 -5.08 7.72 16.30
N CYS A 29 -4.87 6.65 17.07
CA CYS A 29 -4.08 5.51 16.60
C CYS A 29 -4.55 4.21 17.25
N SER A 30 -4.56 3.13 16.48
CA SER A 30 -4.81 1.76 16.98
C SER A 30 -3.52 0.97 17.20
N ILE A 31 -2.39 1.50 16.70
CA ILE A 31 -1.05 0.94 16.84
C ILE A 31 -0.12 2.11 17.15
N ALA A 32 0.91 1.87 17.97
CA ALA A 32 1.93 2.88 18.27
C ALA A 32 2.50 3.49 16.98
N PRO A 33 2.56 4.83 16.83
CA PRO A 33 3.03 5.48 15.62
C PRO A 33 4.41 4.99 15.14
N GLN A 34 5.33 4.74 16.08
CA GLN A 34 6.69 4.27 15.80
C GLN A 34 6.73 2.83 15.28
N SER A 35 5.67 2.04 15.48
CA SER A 35 5.53 0.71 14.89
C SER A 35 4.90 0.75 13.49
N LEU A 36 4.17 1.82 13.17
CA LEU A 36 3.47 1.97 11.89
C LEU A 36 4.34 2.67 10.83
N PHE A 37 5.01 3.76 11.20
CA PHE A 37 5.83 4.53 10.27
C PHE A 37 7.12 5.09 10.90
N GLY A 38 7.99 5.63 10.03
CA GLY A 38 9.13 6.47 10.39
C GLY A 38 9.31 7.62 9.40
N PHE A 39 10.34 8.42 9.59
CA PHE A 39 10.61 9.58 8.74
C PHE A 39 11.83 9.33 7.86
N ALA A 40 11.78 9.79 6.61
CA ALA A 40 12.96 9.84 5.75
C ALA A 40 12.88 11.02 4.79
N GLU A 41 14.04 11.37 4.23
CA GLU A 41 14.17 12.49 3.31
C GLU A 41 14.20 12.03 1.85
N ARG A 42 13.33 12.61 1.03
CA ARG A 42 13.29 12.38 -0.43
C ARG A 42 14.49 12.98 -1.12
N ARG A 43 14.99 12.32 -2.16
CA ARG A 43 15.78 12.98 -3.20
C ARG A 43 14.86 13.51 -4.31
N ASN A 44 14.06 14.52 -3.98
CA ASN A 44 13.15 15.19 -4.91
C ASN A 44 13.04 16.68 -4.53
N PRO A 45 13.32 17.63 -5.42
CA PRO A 45 13.32 19.05 -5.09
C PRO A 45 11.95 19.57 -4.65
N LYS A 46 10.84 18.99 -5.13
CA LYS A 46 9.47 19.41 -4.83
C LYS A 46 8.84 18.73 -3.62
N ARG A 47 9.37 17.59 -3.18
CA ARG A 47 8.83 16.82 -2.04
C ARG A 47 9.97 16.52 -1.08
N ALA A 48 9.95 17.15 0.10
CA ALA A 48 11.09 17.11 1.03
C ALA A 48 11.26 15.77 1.76
N PHE A 49 10.15 15.18 2.19
CA PHE A 49 10.13 14.06 3.12
C PHE A 49 9.25 12.90 2.62
N LEU A 50 9.31 11.77 3.32
CA LEU A 50 8.32 10.71 3.25
C LEU A 50 8.05 10.10 4.62
N PHE A 51 6.85 9.51 4.75
CA PHE A 51 6.54 8.55 5.78
C PHE A 51 6.96 7.15 5.30
N VAL A 52 7.91 6.55 6.03
CA VAL A 52 8.40 5.20 5.74
C VAL A 52 7.51 4.20 6.46
N SER A 53 6.61 3.52 5.74
CA SER A 53 5.82 2.43 6.32
C SER A 53 6.73 1.31 6.86
N LYS A 54 6.47 0.93 8.11
CA LYS A 54 7.12 -0.20 8.80
C LYS A 54 6.28 -1.48 8.76
N VAL A 55 5.19 -1.47 8.00
CA VAL A 55 4.25 -2.60 7.90
C VAL A 55 3.95 -3.04 6.46
N LEU A 56 4.55 -2.41 5.44
CA LEU A 56 4.34 -2.76 4.03
C LEU A 56 5.49 -3.49 3.36
N GLY A 57 6.72 -3.31 3.82
CA GLY A 57 7.88 -3.92 3.18
C GLY A 57 8.40 -3.19 1.94
N LYS A 58 7.79 -2.07 1.54
CA LYS A 58 8.22 -1.31 0.35
C LYS A 58 9.61 -0.71 0.45
N HIS A 59 9.89 0.00 1.55
CA HIS A 59 11.13 0.77 1.72
C HIS A 59 12.15 0.09 2.64
N ILE A 60 11.67 -0.72 3.57
CA ILE A 60 12.47 -1.42 4.57
C ILE A 60 11.99 -2.86 4.73
N PRO A 61 12.84 -3.76 5.24
CA PRO A 61 12.41 -5.07 5.72
C PRO A 61 11.23 -5.01 6.68
N VAL A 62 10.21 -5.83 6.44
CA VAL A 62 9.08 -5.98 7.35
C VAL A 62 8.76 -7.47 7.53
N ARG A 63 8.48 -7.86 8.79
CA ARG A 63 8.04 -9.22 9.09
C ARG A 63 6.66 -9.49 8.49
N PRO A 64 6.42 -10.65 7.85
CA PRO A 64 5.11 -11.00 7.30
C PRO A 64 3.99 -10.99 8.34
N SER A 65 4.29 -11.41 9.58
CA SER A 65 3.33 -11.35 10.68
C SER A 65 2.91 -9.92 11.01
N ALA A 66 3.81 -8.94 10.90
CA ALA A 66 3.50 -7.53 11.10
C ALA A 66 2.63 -6.97 9.96
N MET A 67 2.90 -7.37 8.71
CA MET A 67 2.04 -7.05 7.55
C MET A 67 0.64 -7.63 7.75
N GLN A 68 0.54 -8.92 8.07
CA GLN A 68 -0.76 -9.58 8.28
C GLN A 68 -1.54 -8.98 9.45
N ALA A 69 -0.85 -8.59 10.53
CA ALA A 69 -1.48 -7.94 11.67
C ALA A 69 -2.04 -6.55 11.31
N SER A 70 -1.34 -5.75 10.49
CA SER A 70 -1.85 -4.46 10.04
C SER A 70 -3.05 -4.64 9.12
N TYR A 71 -3.03 -5.61 8.21
CA TYR A 71 -4.13 -5.90 7.29
C TYR A 71 -5.40 -6.34 8.02
N LYS A 72 -5.26 -7.26 8.98
CA LYS A 72 -6.38 -7.72 9.82
C LYS A 72 -6.94 -6.59 10.68
N SER A 73 -6.06 -5.81 11.31
CA SER A 73 -6.47 -4.66 12.12
C SER A 73 -7.25 -3.63 11.29
N LEU A 74 -6.81 -3.39 10.06
CA LEU A 74 -7.46 -2.44 9.17
C LEU A 74 -8.79 -2.99 8.61
N ALA A 75 -8.83 -4.27 8.20
CA ALA A 75 -10.06 -4.93 7.77
C ALA A 75 -11.13 -4.97 8.87
N ALA A 76 -10.73 -5.17 10.14
CA ALA A 76 -11.64 -5.15 11.28
C ALA A 76 -12.25 -3.78 11.57
N LYS A 77 -11.72 -2.70 11.00
CA LYS A 77 -12.29 -1.35 11.09
C LYS A 77 -13.32 -1.05 10.00
N ILE A 78 -13.36 -1.85 8.93
CA ILE A 78 -14.38 -1.71 7.90
C ILE A 78 -15.74 -2.06 8.54
N PRO A 79 -16.79 -1.22 8.39
CA PRO A 79 -18.10 -1.50 8.95
C PRO A 79 -18.64 -2.86 8.51
N ALA A 80 -19.10 -3.67 9.47
CA ALA A 80 -19.59 -5.01 9.17
C ALA A 80 -20.94 -5.01 8.44
N ASP A 81 -21.70 -3.91 8.55
CA ASP A 81 -23.06 -3.72 8.03
C ASP A 81 -23.10 -3.09 6.64
N LEU A 82 -21.96 -3.00 5.93
CA LEU A 82 -21.93 -2.47 4.58
C LEU A 82 -22.93 -3.20 3.65
N PRO A 83 -23.70 -2.50 2.81
CA PRO A 83 -24.58 -3.14 1.85
C PRO A 83 -23.77 -3.88 0.77
N GLY A 84 -24.17 -5.11 0.48
CA GLY A 84 -23.51 -6.01 -0.46
C GLY A 84 -24.05 -5.94 -1.89
N PRO A 85 -23.29 -6.33 -2.93
CA PRO A 85 -21.89 -6.76 -2.89
C PRO A 85 -20.91 -5.63 -2.54
N VAL A 86 -19.74 -5.99 -2.02
CA VAL A 86 -18.67 -5.05 -1.65
C VAL A 86 -17.53 -5.16 -2.65
N LEU A 87 -17.20 -4.05 -3.30
CA LEU A 87 -16.03 -3.95 -4.16
C LEU A 87 -14.89 -3.29 -3.38
N ILE A 88 -13.79 -4.01 -3.21
CA ILE A 88 -12.55 -3.52 -2.61
C ILE A 88 -11.57 -3.21 -3.74
N VAL A 89 -11.00 -2.00 -3.75
CA VAL A 89 -10.04 -1.55 -4.77
C VAL A 89 -8.73 -1.17 -4.11
N GLY A 90 -7.64 -1.87 -4.42
CA GLY A 90 -6.29 -1.54 -3.97
C GLY A 90 -5.58 -0.59 -4.92
N MET A 91 -5.02 0.51 -4.37
CA MET A 91 -4.25 1.47 -5.14
C MET A 91 -2.85 0.93 -5.51
N ALA A 92 -2.53 0.94 -6.79
CA ALA A 92 -1.17 0.69 -7.24
C ALA A 92 -0.22 1.87 -6.96
N GLU A 93 1.07 1.63 -6.77
CA GLU A 93 1.67 0.29 -6.65
C GLU A 93 1.58 -0.20 -5.19
N THR A 94 1.92 0.67 -4.24
CA THR A 94 2.19 0.36 -2.83
C THR A 94 1.09 -0.36 -2.07
N ALA A 95 -0.18 -0.09 -2.40
CA ALA A 95 -1.32 -0.60 -1.66
C ALA A 95 -2.00 -1.80 -2.32
N VAL A 96 -1.43 -2.36 -3.39
CA VAL A 96 -1.89 -3.63 -3.97
C VAL A 96 -1.80 -4.74 -2.92
N GLY A 97 -0.62 -4.90 -2.31
CA GLY A 97 -0.44 -5.92 -1.28
C GLY A 97 -1.31 -5.73 -0.04
N LEU A 98 -1.47 -4.47 0.38
CA LEU A 98 -2.34 -4.06 1.47
C LEU A 98 -3.81 -4.37 1.16
N GLY A 99 -4.31 -3.95 0.00
CA GLY A 99 -5.69 -4.15 -0.44
C GLY A 99 -6.06 -5.62 -0.51
N ALA A 100 -5.17 -6.44 -1.05
CA ALA A 100 -5.37 -7.87 -1.08
C ALA A 100 -5.35 -8.53 0.30
N GLY A 101 -4.46 -8.07 1.20
CA GLY A 101 -4.45 -8.52 2.59
C GLY A 101 -5.73 -8.15 3.35
N VAL A 102 -6.22 -6.93 3.13
CA VAL A 102 -7.49 -6.42 3.68
C VAL A 102 -8.66 -7.23 3.12
N HIS A 103 -8.75 -7.43 1.80
CA HIS A 103 -9.79 -8.25 1.19
C HIS A 103 -9.76 -9.68 1.70
N ARG A 104 -8.58 -10.30 1.76
CA ARG A 104 -8.44 -11.65 2.33
C ARG A 104 -8.99 -11.71 3.75
N ALA A 105 -8.62 -10.77 4.62
CA ALA A 105 -9.13 -10.72 5.99
C ALA A 105 -10.65 -10.49 6.04
N TYR A 106 -11.15 -9.52 5.29
CA TYR A 106 -12.56 -9.13 5.23
C TYR A 106 -13.47 -10.25 4.69
N SER A 107 -13.01 -10.98 3.68
CA SER A 107 -13.77 -12.07 3.04
C SER A 107 -13.94 -13.32 3.92
N HIS A 108 -13.26 -13.43 5.06
CA HIS A 108 -13.49 -14.54 6.00
C HIS A 108 -14.90 -14.53 6.60
N THR A 109 -15.48 -13.34 6.77
CA THR A 109 -16.81 -13.15 7.35
C THR A 109 -17.84 -12.72 6.30
N ARG A 110 -17.46 -12.67 5.02
CA ARG A 110 -18.27 -12.08 3.95
C ARG A 110 -17.99 -12.71 2.58
N ALA A 111 -19.00 -13.35 1.99
CA ALA A 111 -18.85 -14.08 0.72
C ALA A 111 -19.05 -13.22 -0.54
N ASP A 112 -19.65 -12.04 -0.40
CA ASP A 112 -20.03 -11.10 -1.47
C ASP A 112 -18.99 -9.98 -1.66
N ALA A 113 -17.71 -10.26 -1.41
CA ALA A 113 -16.61 -9.32 -1.58
C ALA A 113 -15.75 -9.63 -2.80
N VAL A 114 -15.58 -8.64 -3.67
CA VAL A 114 -14.69 -8.69 -4.85
C VAL A 114 -13.51 -7.76 -4.63
N TYR A 115 -12.34 -8.17 -5.10
CA TYR A 115 -11.14 -7.33 -5.09
C TYR A 115 -10.66 -7.00 -6.50
N LEU A 116 -10.43 -5.71 -6.76
CA LEU A 116 -9.76 -5.18 -7.94
C LEU A 116 -8.53 -4.35 -7.53
N VAL A 117 -7.65 -4.09 -8.49
CA VAL A 117 -6.50 -3.19 -8.30
C VAL A 117 -6.42 -2.17 -9.41
N SER A 118 -5.95 -0.96 -9.06
CA SER A 118 -5.47 -0.04 -10.08
C SER A 118 -4.12 -0.50 -10.62
N THR A 119 -3.74 0.01 -11.78
CA THR A 119 -2.43 -0.22 -12.38
C THR A 119 -2.01 0.94 -13.26
N ARG A 120 -0.70 1.09 -13.46
CA ARG A 120 -0.10 1.99 -14.45
C ARG A 120 0.35 1.25 -15.72
N HIS A 121 0.15 -0.07 -15.77
CA HIS A 121 0.60 -0.96 -16.83
C HIS A 121 -0.60 -1.61 -17.55
N PRO A 122 -1.10 -1.01 -18.64
CA PRO A 122 -2.19 -1.61 -19.39
C PRO A 122 -1.77 -2.95 -20.00
N ILE A 123 -2.68 -3.92 -19.97
CA ILE A 123 -2.63 -5.11 -20.83
C ILE A 123 -3.62 -4.97 -22.00
N SER A 124 -3.54 -5.85 -23.00
CA SER A 124 -4.42 -5.85 -24.19
C SER A 124 -5.85 -6.32 -23.88
N LEU A 125 -6.45 -5.81 -22.80
CA LEU A 125 -7.83 -6.05 -22.38
C LEU A 125 -8.52 -4.72 -22.08
N GLU A 126 -9.85 -4.78 -22.01
CA GLU A 126 -10.69 -3.61 -21.84
C GLU A 126 -10.45 -2.90 -20.49
N ILE A 127 -10.61 -1.58 -20.51
CA ILE A 127 -10.40 -0.71 -19.35
C ILE A 127 -11.76 -0.25 -18.85
N LEU A 128 -12.05 -0.55 -17.60
CA LEU A 128 -13.26 -0.08 -16.91
C LEU A 128 -13.16 1.42 -16.63
N ALA A 129 -12.05 1.87 -16.04
CA ALA A 129 -11.89 3.25 -15.60
C ALA A 129 -10.46 3.77 -15.76
N ARG A 130 -10.32 5.09 -15.96
CA ARG A 130 -9.03 5.80 -16.00
C ARG A 130 -9.09 7.01 -15.08
N PHE A 131 -8.04 7.26 -14.31
CA PHE A 131 -7.95 8.44 -13.44
C PHE A 131 -6.49 8.88 -13.25
N ALA A 132 -6.27 10.11 -12.80
CA ALA A 132 -4.94 10.67 -12.61
C ALA A 132 -4.70 11.13 -11.16
N GLU A 133 -3.44 11.04 -10.73
CA GLU A 133 -2.95 11.70 -9.51
C GLU A 133 -2.42 13.10 -9.86
N GLU A 134 -2.90 14.15 -9.20
CA GLU A 134 -2.57 15.56 -9.51
C GLU A 134 -1.10 15.96 -9.27
N HIS A 135 -0.25 15.04 -8.78
CA HIS A 135 1.13 15.32 -8.36
C HIS A 135 2.19 14.42 -8.99
N SER A 136 1.82 13.58 -9.95
CA SER A 136 2.78 12.77 -10.68
C SER A 136 2.85 13.22 -12.14
N HIS A 137 4.05 13.59 -12.61
CA HIS A 137 4.42 13.67 -14.03
C HIS A 137 4.33 12.29 -14.75
N ALA A 138 3.54 11.35 -14.22
CA ALA A 138 3.44 9.95 -14.62
C ALA A 138 2.00 9.58 -14.99
N SER A 139 1.90 8.63 -15.92
CA SER A 139 0.71 7.99 -16.52
C SER A 139 -0.51 7.83 -15.62
N ALA A 140 -1.69 8.02 -16.22
CA ALA A 140 -2.98 7.71 -15.60
C ALA A 140 -3.00 6.29 -14.98
N HIS A 141 -3.67 6.16 -13.84
CA HIS A 141 -4.09 4.88 -13.29
C HIS A 141 -5.25 4.33 -14.10
N LEU A 142 -5.28 3.00 -14.17
CA LEU A 142 -6.23 2.22 -14.92
C LEU A 142 -6.86 1.18 -14.01
N ILE A 143 -8.14 0.89 -14.21
CA ILE A 143 -8.83 -0.30 -13.69
C ILE A 143 -9.23 -1.12 -14.91
N HIS A 144 -8.82 -2.38 -14.98
CA HIS A 144 -9.25 -3.27 -16.06
C HIS A 144 -10.66 -3.78 -15.82
N LEU A 145 -11.39 -4.04 -16.90
CA LEU A 145 -12.69 -4.70 -16.84
C LEU A 145 -12.49 -6.17 -16.42
N PRO A 146 -13.22 -6.66 -15.40
CA PRO A 146 -13.22 -8.09 -15.09
C PRO A 146 -13.70 -8.93 -16.27
N ILE A 147 -13.00 -10.03 -16.55
CA ILE A 147 -13.37 -10.97 -17.63
C ILE A 147 -14.25 -12.13 -17.14
N ASP A 148 -14.20 -12.41 -15.84
CA ASP A 148 -15.05 -13.42 -15.21
C ASP A 148 -16.47 -12.86 -15.04
N PRO A 149 -17.51 -13.51 -15.60
CA PRO A 149 -18.87 -12.99 -15.57
C PRO A 149 -19.43 -12.77 -14.16
N ASP A 150 -19.09 -13.63 -13.19
CA ASP A 150 -19.58 -13.52 -11.82
C ASP A 150 -18.90 -12.35 -11.09
N ILE A 151 -17.59 -12.19 -11.29
CA ILE A 151 -16.83 -11.05 -10.77
C ILE A 151 -17.35 -9.75 -11.38
N TRP A 152 -17.60 -9.74 -12.69
CA TRP A 152 -18.16 -8.57 -13.36
C TRP A 152 -19.55 -8.21 -12.85
N ALA A 153 -20.46 -9.20 -12.75
CA ALA A 153 -21.80 -8.98 -12.22
C ALA A 153 -21.77 -8.40 -10.79
N MET A 154 -20.92 -8.93 -9.91
CA MET A 154 -20.76 -8.39 -8.56
C MET A 154 -20.15 -6.97 -8.56
N THR A 155 -19.23 -6.68 -9.47
CA THR A 155 -18.63 -5.35 -9.63
C THR A 155 -19.70 -4.33 -10.06
N GLN A 156 -20.54 -4.66 -11.04
CA GLN A 156 -21.63 -3.80 -11.50
C GLN A 156 -22.71 -3.57 -10.44
N LEU A 157 -23.01 -4.61 -9.66
CA LEU A 157 -24.02 -4.57 -8.61
C LEU A 157 -23.50 -4.06 -7.27
N ALA A 158 -22.20 -3.73 -7.16
CA ALA A 158 -21.58 -3.33 -5.91
C ALA A 158 -22.33 -2.16 -5.27
N ARG A 159 -22.76 -2.38 -4.02
CA ARG A 159 -23.46 -1.38 -3.21
C ARG A 159 -22.53 -0.68 -2.22
N SER A 160 -21.34 -1.25 -1.99
CA SER A 160 -20.30 -0.60 -1.21
C SER A 160 -18.96 -0.61 -1.93
N LEU A 161 -18.23 0.51 -1.82
CA LEU A 161 -16.84 0.63 -2.25
C LEU A 161 -15.92 0.70 -1.04
N VAL A 162 -14.86 -0.10 -1.03
CA VAL A 162 -13.74 0.03 -0.09
C VAL A 162 -12.49 0.39 -0.88
N LEU A 163 -11.98 1.61 -0.72
CA LEU A 163 -10.82 2.12 -1.43
C LEU A 163 -9.60 2.04 -0.52
N VAL A 164 -8.62 1.23 -0.88
CA VAL A 164 -7.46 0.91 -0.05
C VAL A 164 -6.21 1.61 -0.58
N ASP A 165 -5.54 2.37 0.28
CA ASP A 165 -4.26 3.02 0.00
C ASP A 165 -3.32 2.91 1.22
N ASP A 166 -2.03 3.21 1.07
CA ASP A 166 -1.11 3.21 2.22
C ASP A 166 -1.25 4.49 3.05
N GLU A 167 -1.31 5.65 2.40
CA GLU A 167 -1.36 6.97 3.02
C GLU A 167 -2.35 7.89 2.30
N ILE A 168 -3.11 8.69 3.06
CA ILE A 168 -3.89 9.80 2.50
C ILE A 168 -3.36 11.12 3.04
N SER A 169 -3.13 12.08 2.14
CA SER A 169 -2.86 13.49 2.50
C SER A 169 -4.01 14.41 2.08
N THR A 170 -4.25 14.63 0.79
CA THR A 170 -5.35 15.49 0.32
C THR A 170 -6.65 14.73 0.05
N GLY A 171 -6.58 13.40 -0.09
CA GLY A 171 -7.72 12.57 -0.51
C GLY A 171 -8.00 12.57 -2.01
N THR A 172 -7.35 13.46 -2.79
CA THR A 172 -7.64 13.67 -4.22
C THR A 172 -7.57 12.38 -5.03
N THR A 173 -6.56 11.53 -4.78
CA THR A 173 -6.40 10.25 -5.50
C THR A 173 -7.60 9.33 -5.34
N LEU A 174 -8.09 9.14 -4.12
CA LEU A 174 -9.25 8.27 -3.85
C LEU A 174 -10.57 8.90 -4.32
N ILE A 175 -10.69 10.23 -4.25
CA ILE A 175 -11.82 10.97 -4.82
C ILE A 175 -11.88 10.76 -6.34
N ASN A 176 -10.74 10.86 -7.03
CA ASN A 176 -10.65 10.65 -8.48
C ASN A 176 -10.93 9.21 -8.87
N LEU A 177 -10.43 8.23 -8.11
CA LEU A 177 -10.77 6.82 -8.30
C LEU A 177 -12.28 6.59 -8.14
N HIS A 178 -12.87 7.09 -7.05
CA HIS A 178 -14.32 7.00 -6.82
C HIS A 178 -15.10 7.56 -8.02
N ARG A 179 -14.82 8.79 -8.44
CA ARG A 179 -15.51 9.42 -9.58
C ARG A 179 -15.36 8.60 -10.85
N ALA A 180 -14.15 8.15 -11.17
CA ALA A 180 -13.91 7.33 -12.35
C ALA A 180 -14.67 6.00 -12.35
N LEU A 181 -14.86 5.37 -11.17
CA LEU A 181 -15.67 4.15 -11.03
C LEU A 181 -17.17 4.43 -11.20
N ILE A 182 -17.68 5.52 -10.63
CA ILE A 182 -19.08 5.92 -10.81
C ILE A 182 -19.37 6.27 -12.27
N ASP A 183 -18.48 7.05 -12.91
CA ASP A 183 -18.58 7.43 -14.32
C ASP A 183 -18.48 6.20 -15.25
N ALA A 184 -17.76 5.16 -14.84
CA ALA A 184 -17.69 3.87 -15.52
C ALA A 184 -18.94 2.99 -15.33
N GLY A 185 -19.97 3.48 -14.63
CA GLY A 185 -21.27 2.83 -14.54
C GLY A 185 -21.57 2.08 -13.23
N LEU A 186 -20.74 2.21 -12.19
CA LEU A 186 -21.02 1.66 -10.85
C LEU A 186 -22.09 2.49 -10.12
N THR A 187 -23.31 2.47 -10.65
CA THR A 187 -24.44 3.33 -10.24
C THR A 187 -25.17 2.86 -8.98
N LYS A 188 -24.79 1.71 -8.41
CA LYS A 188 -25.45 1.10 -7.24
C LYS A 188 -24.76 1.39 -5.92
N VAL A 189 -23.64 2.11 -5.93
CA VAL A 189 -22.85 2.42 -4.74
C VAL A 189 -23.64 3.33 -3.80
N GLU A 190 -23.85 2.86 -2.58
CA GLU A 190 -24.55 3.55 -1.50
C GLU A 190 -23.61 3.96 -0.38
N ARG A 191 -22.51 3.22 -0.18
CA ARG A 191 -21.53 3.46 0.89
C ARG A 191 -20.11 3.42 0.33
N VAL A 192 -19.27 4.31 0.82
CA VAL A 192 -17.85 4.38 0.46
C VAL A 192 -17.02 4.34 1.73
N VAL A 193 -15.95 3.55 1.73
CA VAL A 193 -15.02 3.46 2.85
C VAL A 193 -13.62 3.65 2.30
N THR A 194 -12.89 4.67 2.75
CA THR A 194 -11.44 4.72 2.52
C THR A 194 -10.73 3.99 3.64
N CYS A 195 -9.75 3.17 3.30
CA CYS A 195 -9.16 2.19 4.21
C CYS A 195 -7.63 2.28 4.10
N VAL A 196 -6.98 2.98 5.03
CA VAL A 196 -5.56 3.35 4.90
C VAL A 196 -4.74 3.12 6.16
N LEU A 197 -3.41 3.02 6.04
CA LEU A 197 -2.57 2.90 7.24
C LEU A 197 -2.52 4.22 8.00
N THR A 198 -2.24 5.31 7.29
CA THR A 198 -2.11 6.66 7.87
C THR A 198 -2.98 7.66 7.12
N ASP A 199 -3.87 8.34 7.84
CA ASP A 199 -4.72 9.40 7.31
C ASP A 199 -4.29 10.78 7.87
N TRP A 200 -3.78 11.63 6.97
CA TRP A 200 -3.38 13.01 7.26
C TRP A 200 -4.37 14.04 6.74
N SER A 201 -5.51 13.57 6.21
CA SER A 201 -6.41 14.38 5.40
C SER A 201 -7.47 15.14 6.17
N GLN A 202 -7.59 14.89 7.47
CA GLN A 202 -8.57 15.55 8.33
C GLN A 202 -10.00 15.45 7.77
N GLY A 203 -10.35 14.27 7.26
CA GLY A 203 -11.68 14.01 6.74
C GLY A 203 -11.92 14.53 5.31
N ALA A 204 -10.87 14.89 4.56
CA ALA A 204 -11.03 15.52 3.24
C ALA A 204 -11.88 14.70 2.27
N VAL A 205 -11.76 13.36 2.27
CA VAL A 205 -12.54 12.50 1.38
C VAL A 205 -14.01 12.53 1.74
N ARG A 206 -14.35 12.38 3.02
CA ARG A 206 -15.73 12.48 3.52
C ARG A 206 -16.32 13.86 3.25
N ASN A 207 -15.55 14.93 3.41
CA ASN A 207 -16.00 16.29 3.13
C ASN A 207 -16.39 16.50 1.66
N VAL A 208 -15.73 15.79 0.72
CA VAL A 208 -16.00 15.90 -0.71
C VAL A 208 -17.07 14.91 -1.19
N LEU A 209 -17.06 13.68 -0.69
CA LEU A 209 -17.97 12.61 -1.13
C LEU A 209 -19.27 12.52 -0.31
N GLY A 210 -19.35 13.20 0.83
CA GLY A 210 -20.55 13.29 1.66
C GLY A 210 -20.67 12.22 2.74
N ASP A 211 -21.81 12.24 3.45
CA ASP A 211 -22.03 11.48 4.68
C ASP A 211 -22.07 9.96 4.52
N CYS A 212 -22.29 9.46 3.30
CA CYS A 212 -22.19 8.03 2.98
C CYS A 212 -20.75 7.51 2.92
N THR A 213 -19.77 8.39 3.16
CA THR A 213 -18.34 8.07 3.17
C THR A 213 -17.77 7.97 4.57
N GLU A 214 -17.07 6.89 4.85
CA GLU A 214 -16.31 6.67 6.08
C GLU A 214 -14.82 6.60 5.78
N GLN A 215 -14.00 7.15 6.68
CA GLN A 215 -12.55 7.05 6.60
C GLN A 215 -12.05 6.21 7.76
N VAL A 216 -11.51 5.03 7.45
CA VAL A 216 -10.94 4.12 8.43
C VAL A 216 -9.44 4.06 8.28
N SER A 217 -8.73 4.19 9.40
CA SER A 217 -7.27 4.13 9.41
C SER A 217 -6.72 3.47 10.66
N LEU A 218 -5.46 3.03 10.60
CA LEU A 218 -4.73 2.61 11.80
C LEU A 218 -4.19 3.81 12.58
N LEU A 219 -3.96 4.93 11.92
CA LEU A 219 -3.53 6.18 12.50
C LEU A 219 -4.11 7.36 11.73
N GLN A 220 -4.59 8.36 12.45
CA GLN A 220 -5.08 9.63 11.94
C GLN A 220 -4.37 10.79 12.63
N GLY A 221 -4.07 11.84 11.87
CA GLY A 221 -3.54 13.08 12.43
C GLY A 221 -3.31 14.16 11.37
N SER A 222 -2.37 15.05 11.66
CA SER A 222 -1.90 16.07 10.71
C SER A 222 -0.38 16.21 10.78
N TYR A 223 0.20 16.84 9.77
CA TYR A 223 1.61 17.15 9.76
C TYR A 223 1.88 18.55 9.23
N ARG A 224 3.03 19.09 9.59
CA ARG A 224 3.56 20.35 9.09
C ARG A 224 5.03 20.17 8.75
N PHE A 225 5.42 20.63 7.57
CA PHE A 225 6.83 20.69 7.20
C PHE A 225 7.26 22.15 7.19
N HIS A 226 8.31 22.46 7.93
CA HIS A 226 8.94 23.77 7.97
C HIS A 226 10.22 23.71 7.14
N ASP A 227 10.16 24.23 5.92
CA ASP A 227 11.30 24.24 5.00
C ASP A 227 12.50 25.03 5.58
N ASP A 228 13.69 24.47 5.42
CA ASP A 228 14.93 25.22 5.56
C ASP A 228 15.27 25.86 4.20
N VAL A 229 15.03 27.17 4.10
CA VAL A 229 15.27 27.97 2.89
C VAL A 229 16.72 27.97 2.41
N ASN A 230 17.67 27.61 3.29
CA ASN A 230 19.09 27.57 2.96
C ASN A 230 19.56 26.17 2.55
N ALA A 231 18.67 25.17 2.61
CA ALA A 231 19.04 23.79 2.30
C ALA A 231 19.28 23.60 0.80
N HIS A 232 20.35 22.88 0.47
CA HIS A 232 20.69 22.57 -0.92
C HIS A 232 19.65 21.59 -1.49
N LEU A 233 19.04 21.95 -2.61
CA LEU A 233 18.14 21.06 -3.32
C LEU A 233 18.93 19.95 -4.02
N PRO A 234 18.48 18.68 -3.92
CA PRO A 234 19.19 17.60 -4.57
C PRO A 234 18.97 17.63 -6.09
N ASP A 235 20.03 17.36 -6.84
CA ASP A 235 19.92 17.08 -8.28
C ASP A 235 19.12 15.79 -8.48
N MET A 236 18.02 15.91 -9.22
CA MET A 236 17.16 14.81 -9.58
C MET A 236 17.50 14.35 -11.00
N PRO A 237 17.93 13.09 -11.21
CA PRO A 237 18.05 12.55 -12.56
C PRO A 237 16.68 12.54 -13.24
N ASP A 238 16.64 12.72 -14.56
CA ASP A 238 15.39 12.63 -15.32
C ASP A 238 14.88 11.18 -15.32
N VAL A 239 13.79 10.93 -14.59
CA VAL A 239 13.19 9.59 -14.42
C VAL A 239 11.81 9.50 -15.09
N ALA A 240 11.47 10.44 -15.97
CA ALA A 240 10.12 10.57 -16.54
C ALA A 240 9.69 9.43 -17.49
N THR A 241 10.55 8.47 -17.81
CA THR A 241 10.22 7.37 -18.70
C THR A 241 9.91 6.09 -17.94
N VAL A 242 8.63 5.89 -17.63
CA VAL A 242 8.10 4.54 -17.36
C VAL A 242 8.00 3.83 -18.72
N ALA A 243 9.13 3.35 -19.23
CA ALA A 243 9.12 2.45 -20.38
C ALA A 243 8.34 1.19 -19.97
N VAL A 244 7.40 0.77 -20.81
CA VAL A 244 6.78 -0.56 -20.69
C VAL A 244 7.94 -1.56 -20.66
N GLY A 245 8.07 -2.29 -19.56
CA GLY A 245 9.15 -3.26 -19.41
C GLY A 245 9.09 -4.29 -20.52
N GLN A 246 10.24 -4.77 -20.99
CA GLN A 246 10.31 -5.79 -22.05
C GLN A 246 9.80 -7.19 -21.61
N TRP A 247 9.25 -7.31 -20.40
CA TRP A 247 8.86 -8.59 -19.82
C TRP A 247 7.35 -8.75 -19.81
N PRO A 248 6.82 -9.87 -20.33
CA PRO A 248 5.38 -10.11 -20.31
C PRO A 248 4.89 -10.24 -18.87
N ILE A 249 3.73 -9.64 -18.59
CA ILE A 249 2.99 -9.84 -17.35
C ILE A 249 2.45 -11.28 -17.35
N ASP A 250 2.67 -12.03 -16.27
CA ASP A 250 2.09 -13.36 -16.07
C ASP A 250 0.76 -13.22 -15.32
N PRO A 251 -0.40 -13.47 -15.97
CA PRO A 251 -1.71 -13.31 -15.34
C PRO A 251 -1.90 -14.16 -14.07
N ARG A 252 -1.18 -15.28 -13.93
CA ARG A 252 -1.25 -16.16 -12.74
C ARG A 252 -0.67 -15.51 -11.49
N LEU A 253 0.21 -14.54 -11.68
CA LEU A 253 0.90 -13.81 -10.62
C LEU A 253 0.27 -12.43 -10.37
N ASP A 254 -0.82 -12.15 -11.07
CA ASP A 254 -1.45 -10.84 -11.23
C ASP A 254 -2.98 -10.92 -11.11
N TRP A 255 -3.43 -11.85 -10.27
CA TRP A 255 -4.84 -12.21 -10.14
C TRP A 255 -5.73 -11.01 -9.80
N GLY A 256 -5.21 -9.99 -9.08
CA GLY A 256 -5.97 -8.80 -8.73
C GLY A 256 -6.38 -7.91 -9.91
N ARG A 257 -5.64 -7.93 -11.03
CA ARG A 257 -5.86 -6.99 -12.15
C ARG A 257 -7.23 -7.16 -12.81
N LEU A 258 -7.66 -8.40 -12.99
CA LEU A 258 -8.93 -8.75 -13.63
C LEU A 258 -10.03 -9.13 -12.62
N GLY A 259 -9.73 -8.96 -11.34
CA GLY A 259 -10.64 -9.21 -10.24
C GLY A 259 -10.57 -10.62 -9.67
N VAL A 260 -10.74 -10.72 -8.36
CA VAL A 260 -10.83 -12.01 -7.65
C VAL A 260 -11.89 -12.00 -6.57
N ARG A 261 -12.42 -13.20 -6.29
CA ARG A 261 -13.18 -13.49 -5.06
C ARG A 261 -12.30 -13.97 -3.92
N HIS A 262 -11.16 -14.58 -4.25
CA HIS A 262 -10.21 -15.09 -3.28
C HIS A 262 -8.79 -14.74 -3.72
N VAL A 263 -8.04 -14.15 -2.81
CA VAL A 263 -6.61 -13.91 -2.99
C VAL A 263 -5.88 -15.25 -2.84
N GLU A 264 -5.13 -15.65 -3.85
CA GLU A 264 -4.37 -16.90 -3.86
C GLU A 264 -2.89 -16.69 -3.47
N ASP A 265 -2.28 -17.70 -2.86
CA ASP A 265 -0.84 -17.71 -2.54
C ASP A 265 -0.06 -18.39 -3.70
N THR A 266 -0.06 -17.78 -4.88
CA THR A 266 0.50 -18.38 -6.13
C THR A 266 1.99 -18.19 -6.34
N LEU A 267 2.69 -17.50 -5.44
CA LEU A 267 4.08 -17.10 -5.63
C LEU A 267 5.07 -17.99 -4.86
N ALA A 268 6.24 -18.20 -5.46
CA ALA A 268 7.39 -18.90 -4.86
C ALA A 268 7.10 -20.33 -4.35
N LEU A 269 6.15 -21.02 -4.98
CA LEU A 269 5.74 -22.39 -4.62
C LEU A 269 6.90 -23.39 -4.64
N ASP A 270 7.90 -23.19 -5.50
CA ASP A 270 9.05 -24.09 -5.64
C ASP A 270 10.23 -23.73 -4.71
N VAL A 271 10.13 -22.66 -3.91
CA VAL A 271 11.24 -22.19 -3.06
C VAL A 271 11.28 -22.98 -1.76
N GLN A 272 12.35 -23.76 -1.57
CA GLN A 272 12.62 -24.49 -0.34
C GLN A 272 13.53 -23.67 0.59
N VAL A 273 13.17 -23.63 1.88
CA VAL A 273 13.89 -22.88 2.92
C VAL A 273 14.13 -23.79 4.13
N ASN A 274 15.34 -23.76 4.69
CA ASN A 274 15.66 -24.53 5.89
C ASN A 274 15.22 -23.80 7.18
N PRO A 275 14.85 -24.52 8.25
CA PRO A 275 14.61 -23.90 9.55
C PRO A 275 15.81 -23.05 10.00
N GLY A 276 15.54 -21.79 10.36
CA GLY A 276 16.58 -20.81 10.76
C GLY A 276 17.30 -20.11 9.61
N GLU A 277 17.01 -20.47 8.34
CA GLU A 277 17.55 -19.76 7.18
C GLU A 277 16.93 -18.36 7.09
N ARG A 278 17.79 -17.34 7.00
CA ARG A 278 17.34 -15.96 6.78
C ARG A 278 17.07 -15.75 5.30
N VAL A 279 15.79 -15.61 4.97
CA VAL A 279 15.35 -15.34 3.60
C VAL A 279 15.01 -13.87 3.44
N ILE A 280 15.32 -13.35 2.26
CA ILE A 280 14.88 -12.05 1.77
C ILE A 280 14.09 -12.29 0.50
N VAL A 281 12.81 -11.93 0.51
CA VAL A 281 11.98 -11.91 -0.71
C VAL A 281 12.08 -10.51 -1.30
N VAL A 282 12.26 -10.41 -2.61
CA VAL A 282 12.29 -9.12 -3.33
C VAL A 282 11.37 -9.25 -4.52
N GLY A 283 10.45 -8.29 -4.63
CA GLY A 283 9.51 -8.12 -5.72
C GLY A 283 9.89 -6.88 -6.53
N THR A 284 9.36 -6.82 -7.74
CA THR A 284 9.77 -5.83 -8.74
C THR A 284 8.55 -5.27 -9.47
N GLY A 285 8.57 -3.97 -9.76
CA GLY A 285 7.45 -3.27 -10.42
C GLY A 285 6.20 -3.26 -9.55
N GLU A 286 5.03 -3.30 -10.21
CA GLU A 286 3.72 -3.39 -9.54
C GLU A 286 3.56 -4.66 -8.68
N PHE A 287 4.38 -5.69 -8.94
CA PHE A 287 4.43 -6.94 -8.17
C PHE A 287 5.35 -6.86 -6.95
N GLY A 288 5.96 -5.71 -6.69
CA GLY A 288 6.69 -5.40 -5.47
C GLY A 288 5.85 -5.70 -4.22
N ASP A 289 4.54 -5.55 -4.30
CA ASP A 289 3.64 -5.75 -3.17
C ASP A 289 2.86 -7.07 -3.28
N HIS A 290 3.31 -8.05 -4.08
CA HIS A 290 2.84 -9.44 -4.00
C HIS A 290 3.80 -10.33 -3.19
N GLN A 291 4.94 -9.78 -2.75
CA GLN A 291 5.99 -10.49 -2.03
C GLN A 291 5.50 -11.21 -0.77
N GLN A 292 4.55 -10.63 -0.04
CA GLN A 292 3.93 -11.23 1.13
C GLN A 292 3.17 -12.53 0.81
N PHE A 293 2.63 -12.69 -0.40
CA PHE A 293 2.03 -13.95 -0.83
C PHE A 293 3.10 -15.01 -1.08
N ALA A 294 4.24 -14.61 -1.64
CA ALA A 294 5.41 -15.47 -1.76
C ALA A 294 5.91 -15.89 -0.36
N VAL A 295 6.02 -14.95 0.58
CA VAL A 295 6.47 -15.27 1.94
C VAL A 295 5.45 -16.12 2.69
N ARG A 296 4.16 -15.88 2.50
CA ARG A 296 3.11 -16.70 3.12
C ARG A 296 3.08 -18.10 2.53
N ALA A 297 3.22 -18.26 1.21
CA ALA A 297 3.36 -19.57 0.58
C ALA A 297 4.57 -20.32 1.17
N ILE A 298 5.72 -19.67 1.28
CA ILE A 298 6.91 -20.24 1.92
C ILE A 298 6.64 -20.63 3.39
N ALA A 299 5.90 -19.81 4.14
CA ALA A 299 5.58 -20.05 5.55
C ALA A 299 4.45 -21.07 5.77
N SER A 300 3.46 -21.18 4.89
CA SER A 300 2.32 -22.09 5.04
C SER A 300 2.69 -23.55 4.77
N HIS A 301 3.74 -23.78 3.98
CA HIS A 301 4.29 -25.12 3.78
C HIS A 301 4.94 -25.69 5.05
N ARG A 302 5.18 -24.88 6.10
CA ARG A 302 5.76 -25.32 7.37
C ARG A 302 5.30 -24.42 8.53
N ALA A 303 4.38 -24.91 9.37
CA ALA A 303 3.91 -24.26 10.60
C ALA A 303 5.02 -23.47 11.32
N ALA A 304 5.08 -22.15 11.15
CA ALA A 304 6.16 -21.36 11.73
C ALA A 304 5.82 -19.87 11.88
N ASP A 305 5.49 -19.50 13.11
CA ASP A 305 5.23 -18.13 13.57
C ASP A 305 6.51 -17.34 13.93
N HIS A 306 7.72 -17.81 13.62
CA HIS A 306 8.95 -17.25 14.21
C HIS A 306 10.08 -17.01 13.19
N PHE A 307 9.88 -16.10 12.22
CA PHE A 307 10.97 -15.71 11.31
C PHE A 307 11.07 -14.19 11.06
N PRO A 308 12.25 -13.57 11.28
CA PRO A 308 12.55 -12.25 10.76
C PRO A 308 13.01 -12.36 9.30
N VAL A 309 12.11 -12.03 8.37
CA VAL A 309 12.43 -11.89 6.94
C VAL A 309 12.95 -10.47 6.71
N GLY A 310 14.18 -10.37 6.18
CA GLY A 310 14.82 -9.12 5.78
C GLY A 310 14.36 -8.69 4.38
N LEU A 311 14.39 -7.41 4.00
CA LEU A 311 14.01 -6.92 2.65
C LEU A 311 14.90 -5.76 2.20
N GLY A 312 15.55 -5.90 1.05
CA GLY A 312 16.32 -4.84 0.41
C GLY A 312 15.74 -4.56 -0.98
N VAL A 313 15.41 -3.29 -1.25
CA VAL A 313 14.97 -2.83 -2.57
C VAL A 313 16.13 -2.94 -3.55
N ALA A 314 15.89 -3.58 -4.70
CA ALA A 314 16.93 -3.83 -5.68
C ALA A 314 16.37 -4.00 -7.10
N TRP A 315 16.58 -2.98 -7.94
CA TRP A 315 16.20 -3.01 -9.36
C TRP A 315 17.09 -3.97 -10.17
N ARG A 316 16.45 -4.95 -10.81
CA ARG A 316 16.70 -5.51 -12.14
C ARG A 316 15.65 -6.58 -12.40
N TYR A 317 14.96 -6.51 -13.54
CA TYR A 317 13.98 -7.49 -14.00
C TYR A 317 14.55 -8.92 -13.93
N ARG A 318 14.14 -9.64 -12.89
CA ARG A 318 14.06 -11.09 -12.80
C ARG A 318 12.84 -11.34 -11.94
N GLN A 319 11.78 -11.85 -12.56
CA GLN A 319 10.67 -12.46 -11.83
C GLN A 319 11.29 -13.48 -10.86
N THR A 320 11.20 -13.14 -9.57
CA THR A 320 11.56 -13.94 -8.39
C THR A 320 12.71 -14.95 -8.58
N THR A 321 13.95 -14.51 -8.35
CA THR A 321 15.05 -15.43 -8.00
C THR A 321 15.57 -15.05 -6.62
N ALA A 322 15.57 -16.00 -5.68
CA ALA A 322 16.23 -15.83 -4.38
C ALA A 322 17.73 -15.54 -4.61
N LEU A 323 18.17 -14.32 -4.33
CA LEU A 323 19.55 -13.92 -4.54
C LEU A 323 20.42 -14.41 -3.37
N ARG A 324 21.23 -15.46 -3.60
CA ARG A 324 22.21 -16.00 -2.64
C ARG A 324 23.58 -15.29 -2.63
N ASN A 325 23.73 -14.10 -3.23
CA ASN A 325 25.05 -13.47 -3.41
C ASN A 325 25.24 -12.12 -2.65
N PRO A 326 26.11 -12.05 -1.62
CA PRO A 326 26.34 -10.85 -0.79
C PRO A 326 26.83 -9.60 -1.57
N GLY A 327 27.60 -9.78 -2.64
CA GLY A 327 28.16 -8.66 -3.42
C GLY A 327 27.11 -7.86 -4.22
N ALA A 328 25.99 -8.49 -4.58
CA ALA A 328 24.90 -7.83 -5.30
C ALA A 328 24.04 -6.96 -4.36
N LEU A 329 23.91 -7.33 -3.09
CA LEU A 329 23.23 -6.55 -2.05
C LEU A 329 23.97 -5.22 -1.77
N ALA A 330 25.31 -5.24 -1.73
CA ALA A 330 26.13 -4.06 -1.44
C ALA A 330 26.05 -2.98 -2.54
N LYS A 331 26.12 -3.37 -3.83
CA LYS A 331 25.95 -2.42 -4.96
C LYS A 331 24.53 -1.83 -5.05
N LYS A 332 23.51 -2.54 -4.56
CA LYS A 332 22.09 -2.14 -4.63
C LYS A 332 21.66 -1.26 -3.45
N ALA A 333 22.19 -1.51 -2.25
CA ALA A 333 22.08 -0.57 -1.12
C ALA A 333 22.62 0.83 -1.49
N ALA A 334 23.68 0.90 -2.30
CA ALA A 334 24.22 2.16 -2.82
C ALA A 334 23.28 2.89 -3.80
N GLN A 335 22.40 2.19 -4.52
CA GLN A 335 21.41 2.80 -5.43
C GLN A 335 20.11 3.21 -4.73
N SER A 336 19.66 2.48 -3.69
CA SER A 336 18.62 3.00 -2.79
C SER A 336 19.12 4.22 -2.01
N ALA A 337 20.39 4.26 -1.63
CA ALA A 337 21.04 5.46 -1.11
C ALA A 337 21.11 6.60 -2.15
N ALA A 338 21.00 6.30 -3.45
CA ALA A 338 20.90 7.30 -4.50
C ALA A 338 19.51 7.96 -4.60
N TYR A 339 18.46 7.46 -3.93
CA TYR A 339 17.14 8.11 -3.85
C TYR A 339 16.82 8.72 -2.47
N TRP A 340 17.61 8.38 -1.45
CA TRP A 340 17.30 8.69 -0.06
C TRP A 340 18.60 9.00 0.68
N SER A 341 18.70 10.18 1.29
CA SER A 341 19.99 10.65 1.82
C SER A 341 20.27 10.25 3.28
N THR A 342 19.31 9.62 3.97
CA THR A 342 19.45 8.88 5.24
C THR A 342 18.05 8.48 5.71
N ALA A 343 17.74 7.19 5.86
CA ALA A 343 16.60 6.75 6.67
C ALA A 343 17.11 6.56 8.10
N ARG A 344 17.07 7.61 8.93
CA ARG A 344 17.23 7.41 10.37
C ARG A 344 15.86 7.01 10.92
N ALA A 345 15.69 5.73 11.25
CA ALA A 345 14.67 5.37 12.22
C ALA A 345 15.12 5.94 13.58
N THR A 346 14.87 7.22 13.83
CA THR A 346 15.11 7.83 15.14
C THR A 346 14.06 7.28 16.11
N GLY A 347 14.41 6.18 16.75
CA GLY A 347 13.77 5.67 17.96
C GLY A 347 14.82 5.57 19.05
N GLY A 348 15.41 6.72 19.41
CA GLY A 348 16.24 6.85 20.60
C GLY A 348 15.38 7.42 21.71
N LEU A 349 15.11 6.60 22.73
CA LEU A 349 14.64 7.08 24.03
C LEU A 349 15.62 8.13 24.54
N ALA A 350 15.14 9.33 24.79
CA ALA A 350 15.83 10.29 25.64
C ALA A 350 15.15 10.24 27.01
N GLY A 351 15.89 9.77 28.02
CA GLY A 351 15.55 9.86 29.45
C GLY A 351 14.63 8.77 29.95
#